data_AF-A0A418MI82-F1
#
_entry.id   AF-A0A418MI82-F1
#
_cell.length_a   1.000
_cell.length_b   1.000
_cell.length_c   1.000
_cell.angle_alpha   90.00
_cell.angle_beta   90.00
_cell.angle_gamma   90.00
#
_symmetry.space_group_name_H-M   'P 1'
#
loop_
_entity.id
_entity.type
_entity.pdbx_description
1 polymer ?
#
loop_
_entity_poly.entity_id
_entity_poly.type
_entity_poly.pdbx_seq_one_letter_code
_entity_poly.pdbx_strand_id
1 'polypeptide(L)'
;MNFVLTEEQFGQIIAMREEIGALREEMRRQSQENLELRVNLQQFTVDKVAALLDVSERTVHNWTKPDKKGRIKLVGWKLDGVLRFSGASIMELTRQYKIDLSTKKVEEFLDGMPRKGKYARVQSVNGTNLIQA
;
A
#
# COMPACT_ATOMS: atom_id res chain seq x y z
N MET A 1 49.09 0.62 -12.48
CA MET A 1 48.91 0.16 -11.08
C MET A 1 47.91 -0.98 -11.10
N ASN A 2 48.30 -2.18 -10.65
CA ASN A 2 47.35 -3.26 -10.38
C ASN A 2 47.01 -3.20 -8.89
N PHE A 3 45.75 -2.86 -8.58
CA PHE A 3 45.23 -2.92 -7.22
C PHE A 3 44.87 -4.37 -6.91
N VAL A 4 45.58 -5.00 -5.98
CA VAL A 4 45.26 -6.31 -5.42
C VAL A 4 44.72 -6.05 -4.01
N LEU A 5 43.47 -6.45 -3.77
CA LEU A 5 42.86 -6.41 -2.44
C LEU A 5 43.52 -7.48 -1.57
N THR A 6 43.78 -7.17 -0.30
CA THR A 6 44.19 -8.20 0.66
C THR A 6 43.01 -9.11 1.00
N GLU A 7 43.27 -10.34 1.47
CA GLU A 7 42.20 -11.27 1.89
C GLU A 7 41.28 -10.66 2.94
N GLU A 8 41.83 -9.83 3.83
CA GLU A 8 41.07 -9.10 4.86
C GLU A 8 40.16 -8.02 4.25
N GLN A 9 40.65 -7.24 3.27
CA GLN A 9 39.84 -6.28 2.53
C GLN A 9 38.75 -6.97 1.70
N PHE A 10 39.04 -8.14 1.15
CA PHE A 10 38.07 -8.94 0.41
C PHE A 10 36.96 -9.47 1.34
N GLY A 11 37.32 -9.98 2.53
CA GLY A 11 36.37 -10.43 3.55
C GLY A 11 35.45 -9.30 4.03
N GLN A 12 36.00 -8.10 4.26
CA GLN A 12 35.20 -6.91 4.64
C GLN A 12 34.19 -6.51 3.55
N ILE A 13 34.57 -6.59 2.27
CA ILE A 13 33.66 -6.28 1.15
C ILE A 13 32.50 -7.27 1.08
N ILE A 14 32.74 -8.56 1.34
CA ILE A 14 31.68 -9.57 1.37
C ILE A 14 30.71 -9.31 2.52
N ALA A 15 31.22 -9.09 3.73
CA ALA A 15 30.40 -8.77 4.90
C ALA A 15 29.55 -7.50 4.67
N MET A 16 30.13 -6.44 4.14
CA MET A 16 29.40 -5.21 3.80
C MET A 16 28.33 -5.45 2.73
N ARG A 17 28.56 -6.33 1.74
CA ARG A 17 27.55 -6.67 0.73
C ARG A 17 26.38 -7.43 1.33
N GLU A 18 26.65 -8.35 2.25
CA GLU A 18 25.62 -9.10 2.96
C GLU A 18 24.77 -8.17 3.85
N GLU A 19 25.40 -7.25 4.58
CA GLU A 19 24.71 -6.22 5.36
C GLU A 19 23.84 -5.30 4.51
N ILE A 20 24.36 -4.83 3.35
CA ILE A 20 23.57 -4.03 2.39
C ILE A 20 22.38 -4.83 1.85
N GLY A 21 22.57 -6.14 1.59
CA GLY A 21 21.51 -7.04 1.17
C GLY A 21 20.40 -7.14 2.21
N ALA A 22 20.77 -7.35 3.48
CA ALA A 22 19.84 -7.43 4.61
C ALA A 22 19.08 -6.10 4.81
N LEU A 23 19.79 -4.96 4.76
CA LEU A 23 19.20 -3.62 4.86
C LEU A 23 18.18 -3.35 3.74
N ARG A 24 18.49 -3.76 2.50
CA ARG A 24 17.56 -3.59 1.37
C ARG A 24 16.29 -4.41 1.55
N GLU A 25 16.40 -5.63 2.05
CA GLU A 25 15.24 -6.49 2.29
C GLU A 25 14.38 -5.98 3.44
N GLU A 26 15.00 -5.49 4.53
CA GLU A 26 14.26 -4.85 5.62
C GLU A 26 13.53 -3.57 5.15
N MET A 27 14.20 -2.74 4.34
CA MET A 27 13.56 -1.56 3.73
C MET A 27 12.39 -1.95 2.80
N ARG A 28 12.53 -3.04 2.04
CA ARG A 28 11.46 -3.58 1.19
C ARG A 28 10.28 -4.06 2.04
N ARG A 29 10.55 -4.76 3.14
CA ARG A 29 9.51 -5.24 4.08
C ARG A 29 8.79 -4.06 4.74
N GLN A 30 9.52 -3.09 5.28
CA GLN A 30 8.95 -1.90 5.91
C GLN A 30 8.12 -1.04 4.94
N SER A 31 8.52 -0.96 3.67
CA SER A 31 7.73 -0.29 2.64
C SER A 31 6.39 -0.99 2.41
N GLN A 32 6.37 -2.32 2.37
CA GLN A 32 5.14 -3.11 2.22
C GLN A 32 4.23 -2.99 3.46
N GLU A 33 4.79 -3.11 4.67
CA GLU A 33 4.05 -2.96 5.92
C GLU A 33 3.41 -1.56 6.05
N ASN A 34 4.15 -0.50 5.71
CA ASN A 34 3.62 0.86 5.73
C ASN A 34 2.50 1.07 4.71
N LEU A 35 2.61 0.48 3.52
CA LEU A 35 1.56 0.56 2.52
C LEU A 35 0.29 -0.14 3.03
N GLU A 36 0.43 -1.33 3.60
CA GLU A 36 -0.69 -2.07 4.19
C GLU A 36 -1.37 -1.26 5.31
N LEU A 37 -0.60 -0.64 6.21
CA LEU A 37 -1.14 0.23 7.26
C LEU A 37 -1.86 1.45 6.69
N ARG A 38 -1.29 2.14 5.69
CA ARG A 38 -1.92 3.30 5.04
C ARG A 38 -3.24 2.93 4.37
N VAL A 39 -3.29 1.77 3.72
CA VAL A 39 -4.48 1.23 3.05
C VAL A 39 -5.53 0.79 4.08
N ASN A 40 -5.13 0.16 5.18
CA ASN A 40 -6.03 -0.29 6.24
C ASN A 40 -6.65 0.84 7.07
N LEU A 41 -5.91 1.94 7.29
CA LEU A 41 -6.40 3.12 8.04
C LEU A 41 -7.37 3.99 7.22
N GLN A 42 -7.38 3.86 5.90
CA GLN A 42 -8.28 4.62 5.04
C GLN A 42 -9.65 3.95 4.88
N GLN A 43 -10.68 4.78 4.86
CA GLN A 43 -12.04 4.39 4.47
C GLN A 43 -12.34 4.89 3.06
N PHE A 44 -12.64 3.97 2.17
CA PHE A 44 -12.94 4.24 0.78
C PHE A 44 -14.45 4.23 0.57
N THR A 45 -14.94 5.18 -0.23
CA THR A 45 -16.31 5.20 -0.73
C THR A 45 -16.40 4.41 -2.04
N VAL A 46 -17.62 4.12 -2.51
CA VAL A 46 -17.85 3.29 -3.71
C VAL A 46 -17.13 3.83 -4.95
N ASP A 47 -17.22 5.14 -5.19
CA ASP A 47 -16.52 5.86 -6.26
C ASP A 47 -15.00 5.66 -6.21
N LYS A 48 -14.41 5.71 -5.01
CA LYS A 48 -12.98 5.48 -4.81
C LYS A 48 -12.58 4.04 -5.09
N VAL A 49 -13.36 3.08 -4.62
CA VAL A 49 -13.10 1.66 -4.90
C VAL A 49 -13.24 1.36 -6.40
N ALA A 50 -14.27 1.92 -7.04
CA ALA A 50 -14.49 1.82 -8.48
C ALA A 50 -13.29 2.35 -9.27
N ALA A 51 -12.79 3.54 -8.92
CA ALA A 51 -11.62 4.14 -9.55
C ALA A 51 -10.34 3.32 -9.34
N LEU A 52 -10.08 2.85 -8.10
CA LEU A 52 -8.89 2.05 -7.79
C LEU A 52 -8.88 0.73 -8.56
N LEU A 53 -10.01 0.03 -8.58
CA LEU A 53 -10.17 -1.28 -9.19
C LEU A 53 -10.44 -1.23 -10.70
N ASP A 54 -10.58 -0.03 -11.27
CA ASP A 54 -10.93 0.18 -12.68
C ASP A 54 -12.22 -0.56 -13.09
N VAL A 55 -13.27 -0.38 -12.29
CA VAL A 55 -14.61 -0.96 -12.53
C VAL A 55 -15.69 0.08 -12.30
N SER A 56 -16.91 -0.18 -12.79
CA SER A 56 -18.04 0.72 -12.53
C SER A 56 -18.49 0.67 -11.06
N GLU A 57 -19.01 1.78 -10.54
CA GLU A 57 -19.65 1.83 -9.20
C GLU A 57 -20.79 0.80 -9.08
N ARG A 58 -21.52 0.55 -10.17
CA ARG A 58 -22.55 -0.49 -10.23
C ARG A 58 -21.97 -1.89 -9.98
N THR A 59 -20.79 -2.17 -10.51
CA THR A 59 -20.06 -3.42 -10.28
C THR A 59 -19.72 -3.57 -8.80
N VAL A 60 -19.16 -2.53 -8.18
CA VAL A 60 -18.84 -2.50 -6.74
C VAL A 60 -20.11 -2.72 -5.90
N HIS A 61 -21.20 -2.03 -6.21
CA HIS A 61 -22.48 -2.24 -5.54
C HIS A 61 -22.99 -3.68 -5.67
N ASN A 62 -22.90 -4.27 -6.85
CA ASN A 62 -23.32 -5.66 -7.06
C ASN A 62 -22.50 -6.65 -6.25
N TRP A 63 -21.21 -6.41 -6.06
CA TRP A 63 -20.35 -7.25 -5.21
C TRP A 63 -20.71 -7.19 -3.73
N THR A 64 -21.31 -6.08 -3.28
CA THR A 64 -21.78 -5.91 -1.89
C THR A 64 -23.22 -6.36 -1.67
N LYS A 65 -23.94 -6.78 -2.71
CA LYS A 65 -25.30 -7.31 -2.56
C LYS A 65 -25.25 -8.72 -1.96
N PRO A 66 -26.25 -9.09 -1.14
CA PRO A 66 -26.40 -10.45 -0.67
C PRO A 66 -26.50 -11.42 -1.87
N ASP A 67 -25.91 -12.60 -1.75
CA ASP A 67 -26.14 -13.67 -2.72
C ASP A 67 -27.61 -14.15 -2.67
N LYS A 68 -28.01 -15.03 -3.61
CA LYS A 68 -29.37 -15.61 -3.63
C LYS A 68 -29.75 -16.40 -2.36
N LYS A 69 -28.78 -16.68 -1.48
CA LYS A 69 -28.96 -17.34 -0.19
C LYS A 69 -28.98 -16.34 0.98
N GLY A 70 -29.02 -15.04 0.70
CA GLY A 70 -29.03 -13.98 1.71
C GLY A 70 -27.69 -13.79 2.42
N ARG A 71 -26.61 -14.47 1.98
CA ARG A 71 -25.29 -14.28 2.58
C ARG A 71 -24.71 -13.00 2.03
N ILE A 72 -24.55 -12.02 2.90
CA ILE A 72 -23.85 -10.79 2.55
C ILE A 72 -22.36 -11.12 2.56
N LYS A 73 -21.71 -11.11 1.39
CA LYS A 73 -20.25 -10.97 1.33
C LYS A 73 -19.94 -9.52 1.71
N LEU A 74 -20.01 -9.19 3.00
CA LEU A 74 -19.68 -7.84 3.50
C LEU A 74 -18.18 -7.61 3.37
N VAL A 75 -17.76 -7.18 2.19
CA VAL A 75 -16.47 -6.52 1.94
C VAL A 75 -16.61 -5.02 2.20
N GLY A 76 -17.45 -4.59 3.14
CA GLY A 76 -17.71 -3.17 3.41
C GLY A 76 -18.83 -3.00 4.40
N TRP A 77 -18.99 -1.79 4.94
CA TRP A 77 -20.03 -1.47 5.93
C TRP A 77 -20.69 -0.14 5.60
N LYS A 78 -21.93 0.06 6.07
CA LYS A 78 -22.58 1.37 5.95
C LYS A 78 -22.27 2.21 7.18
N LEU A 79 -21.80 3.43 6.97
CA LEU A 79 -21.67 4.47 7.97
C LEU A 79 -22.48 5.68 7.49
N ASP A 80 -23.49 6.09 8.25
CA ASP A 80 -24.41 7.19 7.91
C ASP A 80 -25.08 7.03 6.53
N GLY A 81 -25.48 5.80 6.20
CA GLY A 81 -26.09 5.46 4.90
C GLY A 81 -25.11 5.35 3.74
N VAL A 82 -23.84 5.73 3.92
CA VAL A 82 -22.79 5.65 2.91
C VAL A 82 -22.04 4.33 3.03
N LEU A 83 -21.88 3.61 1.92
CA LEU A 83 -21.10 2.38 1.87
C LEU A 83 -19.60 2.69 1.89
N ARG A 84 -18.90 2.12 2.87
CA ARG A 84 -17.48 2.30 3.16
C ARG A 84 -16.74 0.97 3.04
N PHE A 85 -15.48 1.03 2.64
CA PHE A 85 -14.58 -0.10 2.47
C PHE A 85 -13.27 0.18 3.20
N SER A 86 -12.72 -0.84 3.84
CA SER A 86 -11.34 -0.81 4.35
C SER A 86 -10.35 -1.25 3.27
N GLY A 87 -9.07 -1.01 3.52
CA GLY A 87 -8.00 -1.63 2.74
C GLY A 87 -8.13 -3.15 2.58
N ALA A 88 -8.30 -3.86 3.70
CA ALA A 88 -8.54 -5.30 3.70
C ALA A 88 -9.75 -5.72 2.84
N SER A 89 -10.80 -4.90 2.80
CA SER A 89 -11.97 -5.16 1.95
C SER A 89 -11.63 -5.09 0.46
N ILE A 90 -10.81 -4.11 0.07
CA ILE A 90 -10.35 -3.93 -1.31
C ILE A 90 -9.43 -5.11 -1.70
N MET A 91 -8.54 -5.53 -0.80
CA MET A 91 -7.68 -6.70 -1.03
C MET A 91 -8.48 -8.00 -1.18
N GLU A 92 -9.56 -8.16 -0.42
CA GLU A 92 -10.44 -9.31 -0.57
C GLU A 92 -11.22 -9.25 -1.90
N LEU A 93 -11.65 -8.06 -2.34
CA LEU A 93 -12.27 -7.86 -3.65
C LEU A 93 -11.31 -8.21 -4.79
N THR A 94 -10.06 -7.75 -4.76
CA THR A 94 -9.07 -8.07 -5.80
C THR A 94 -8.79 -9.56 -5.86
N ARG A 95 -8.62 -10.21 -4.70
CA ARG A 95 -8.43 -11.66 -4.61
C ARG A 95 -9.63 -12.44 -5.15
N GLN A 96 -10.84 -12.07 -4.75
CA GLN A 96 -12.06 -12.77 -5.14
C GLN A 96 -12.36 -12.65 -6.64
N TYR A 97 -12.16 -11.46 -7.21
CA TYR A 97 -12.47 -11.17 -8.60
C TYR A 97 -11.26 -11.24 -9.54
N LYS A 98 -10.11 -11.70 -9.02
CA LYS A 98 -8.84 -11.85 -9.76
C LYS A 98 -8.44 -10.55 -10.47
N ILE A 99 -8.59 -9.42 -9.78
CA ILE A 99 -8.18 -8.11 -10.27
C ILE A 99 -6.70 -7.95 -9.96
N ASP A 100 -5.91 -7.71 -11.00
CA ASP A 100 -4.50 -7.37 -10.82
C ASP A 100 -4.37 -5.91 -10.36
N LEU A 101 -3.83 -5.73 -9.16
CA LEU A 101 -3.64 -4.42 -8.55
C LEU A 101 -2.17 -4.26 -8.24
N SER A 102 -1.46 -3.52 -9.10
CA SER A 102 -0.04 -3.26 -8.87
C SER A 102 0.14 -2.34 -7.66
N THR A 103 1.19 -2.60 -6.87
CA THR A 103 1.59 -1.76 -5.73
C THR A 103 1.71 -0.29 -6.14
N LYS A 104 2.28 -0.03 -7.32
CA LYS A 104 2.42 1.31 -7.90
C LYS A 104 1.08 2.01 -8.12
N LYS A 105 0.06 1.31 -8.64
CA LYS A 105 -1.29 1.88 -8.85
C LYS A 105 -1.95 2.24 -7.52
N VAL A 106 -1.74 1.41 -6.48
CA VAL A 106 -2.24 1.70 -5.12
C VAL A 106 -1.57 2.93 -4.56
N GLU A 107 -0.25 3.05 -4.68
CA GLU A 107 0.51 4.22 -4.21
C GLU A 107 0.06 5.51 -4.93
N GLU A 108 -0.01 5.50 -6.26
CA GLU A 108 -0.46 6.64 -7.06
C GLU A 108 -1.89 7.07 -6.68
N PHE A 109 -2.78 6.10 -6.44
CA PHE A 109 -4.15 6.39 -6.03
C PHE A 109 -4.24 6.99 -4.62
N LEU A 110 -3.46 6.48 -3.67
CA LEU A 110 -3.40 7.01 -2.30
C LEU A 110 -2.79 8.41 -2.26
N ASP A 111 -1.78 8.67 -3.08
CA ASP A 111 -1.09 9.97 -3.15
C ASP A 111 -1.94 11.02 -3.87
N GLY A 112 -2.79 10.61 -4.82
CA GLY A 112 -3.78 11.47 -5.49
C GLY A 112 -5.01 11.81 -4.64
N MET A 113 -5.23 11.18 -3.49
CA MET A 113 -6.35 11.52 -2.62
C MET A 113 -6.13 12.81 -1.84
N PRO A 114 -7.16 13.66 -1.69
CA PRO A 114 -7.08 14.79 -0.78
C PRO A 114 -6.83 14.25 0.64
N ARG A 115 -5.64 14.53 1.18
CA ARG A 115 -5.26 14.19 2.56
C ARG A 115 -6.19 14.95 3.51
N LYS A 116 -7.25 14.31 3.99
CA LYS A 116 -8.04 14.85 5.10
C LYS A 116 -7.23 14.67 6.39
N GLY A 117 -6.38 15.65 6.65
CA GLY A 117 -5.55 15.75 7.84
C GLY A 117 -4.41 16.70 7.55
N LYS A 118 -4.25 17.73 8.39
CA LYS A 118 -3.05 18.57 8.41
C LYS A 118 -1.87 17.73 8.87
N TYR A 119 -1.38 16.84 8.02
CA TYR A 119 -0.11 16.17 8.25
C TYR A 119 0.95 17.07 7.67
N ALA A 120 1.73 17.65 8.57
CA ALA A 120 2.92 18.40 8.25
C ALA A 120 3.74 17.64 7.21
N ARG A 121 4.13 18.36 6.15
CA ARG A 121 4.84 17.77 5.02
C ARG A 121 6.20 17.33 5.53
N VAL A 122 6.45 16.02 5.60
CA VAL A 122 7.76 15.49 5.94
C VAL A 122 8.59 15.50 4.66
N GLN A 123 9.51 16.46 4.54
CA GLN A 123 10.52 16.44 3.49
C GLN A 123 11.78 15.76 4.04
N SER A 124 12.25 14.74 3.34
CA SER A 124 13.57 14.17 3.61
C SER A 124 14.60 14.96 2.81
N VAL A 125 15.50 15.67 3.50
CA VAL A 125 16.64 16.36 2.90
C VAL A 125 17.90 15.78 3.54
N ASN A 126 18.78 15.18 2.74
CA ASN A 126 20.04 14.56 3.18
C ASN A 126 19.89 13.59 4.38
N GLY A 127 18.87 12.72 4.35
CA GLY A 127 18.66 11.72 5.40
C GLY A 127 18.01 12.26 6.69
N THR A 128 17.62 13.53 6.72
CA THR A 128 16.91 14.12 7.86
C THR A 128 15.47 14.43 7.46
N ASN A 129 14.52 13.89 8.22
CA ASN A 129 13.09 14.14 8.05
C ASN A 129 12.72 15.47 8.72
N LEU A 130 12.44 16.49 7.92
CA LEU A 130 11.98 17.80 8.40
C LEU A 130 10.46 17.89 8.28
N ILE A 131 9.80 18.18 9.40
CA ILE A 131 8.35 18.34 9.50
C ILE A 131 8.02 19.83 9.33
N GLN A 132 7.50 20.24 8.16
CA GLN A 132 7.02 21.62 7.96
C GLN A 132 5.61 21.79 8.55
N ALA A 133 5.49 22.67 9.54
CA ALA A 133 4.22 23.13 10.13
C ALA A 133 3.45 24.08 9.20
#